data_AF-H1VCS8-F1
#
_entry.id   AF-H1VCS8-F1
#
_cell.length_a   1.000
_cell.length_b   1.000
_cell.length_c   1.000
_cell.angle_alpha   90.00
_cell.angle_beta   90.00
_cell.angle_gamma   90.00
#
_symmetry.space_group_name_H-M   'P 1'
#
loop_
_entity.id
_entity.type
_entity.pdbx_description
1 polymer ?
#
loop_
_entity_poly.entity_id
_entity_poly.type
_entity_poly.pdbx_seq_one_letter_code
_entity_poly.pdbx_strand_id
1 'polypeptide(L)'
;MFEKDIVTFSPLEGQEGSGESLNLVGATILVDESDPIGIHIAAQNLAEDFGRVTRSDASRVVVFTKDDQNDAVSGTLTDAAAVIIGCVQSSRLIQRLEKEGKLEAGKIHGKWESFTTVLVDQPLPGIEKALVIAGSDKRGTIFGAYTLSEQIGVSP
;
A
#
# COMPACT_ATOMS: atom_id res chain seq x y z
N MET A 1 6.78 -18.53 8.01
CA MET A 1 7.94 -18.05 7.23
C MET A 1 8.02 -16.58 7.56
N PHE A 2 9.00 -16.17 8.37
CA PHE A 2 9.18 -14.74 8.68
C PHE A 2 9.48 -14.04 7.36
N GLU A 3 8.65 -13.05 7.03
CA GLU A 3 8.81 -12.30 5.78
C GLU A 3 10.16 -11.60 5.74
N LYS A 4 10.63 -11.37 4.52
CA LYS A 4 11.88 -10.64 4.28
C LYS A 4 11.69 -9.20 4.77
N ASP A 5 12.66 -8.65 5.49
CA ASP A 5 12.67 -7.23 5.82
C ASP A 5 12.67 -6.41 4.51
N ILE A 6 11.65 -5.56 4.37
CA ILE A 6 11.45 -4.67 3.20
C ILE A 6 11.69 -3.19 3.54
N VAL A 7 11.95 -2.86 4.81
CA VAL A 7 12.17 -1.50 5.29
C VAL A 7 13.65 -1.27 5.64
N THR A 8 14.17 -0.10 5.27
CA THR A 8 15.46 0.42 5.73
C THR A 8 15.30 1.87 6.21
N PHE A 9 16.01 2.24 7.28
CA PHE A 9 16.08 3.62 7.80
C PHE A 9 17.27 4.40 7.25
N SER A 10 18.14 3.74 6.50
CA SER A 10 19.26 4.39 5.82
C SER A 10 18.96 4.49 4.32
N PRO A 11 19.28 5.61 3.67
CA PRO A 11 19.31 5.67 2.21
C PRO A 11 20.16 4.52 1.68
N LEU A 12 19.72 3.88 0.60
CA LEU A 12 20.54 2.88 -0.07
C LEU A 12 21.65 3.62 -0.84
N GLU A 13 22.84 3.72 -0.22
CA GLU A 13 24.02 4.31 -0.85
C GLU A 13 24.29 3.61 -2.20
N GLY A 14 24.36 4.38 -3.28
CA GLY A 14 24.63 3.87 -4.63
C GLY A 14 23.43 3.28 -5.38
N GLN A 15 22.22 3.32 -4.80
CA GLN A 15 20.97 2.92 -5.46
C GLN A 15 19.91 4.04 -5.49
N GLU A 16 20.30 5.29 -5.25
CA GLU A 16 19.47 6.46 -5.55
C GLU A 16 19.21 6.50 -7.06
N GLY A 17 18.05 5.98 -7.48
CA GLY A 17 17.64 5.91 -8.88
C GLY A 17 17.56 4.51 -9.50
N SER A 18 17.85 3.41 -8.77
CA SER A 18 17.68 2.04 -9.31
C SER A 18 16.22 1.62 -9.47
N GLY A 19 15.29 2.41 -8.94
CA GLY A 19 13.87 2.09 -8.91
C GLY A 19 13.49 1.05 -7.85
N GLU A 20 14.43 0.54 -7.06
CA GLU A 20 14.18 -0.53 -6.08
C GLU A 20 13.75 -0.03 -4.69
N SER A 21 13.71 1.28 -4.46
CA SER A 21 13.33 1.88 -3.19
C SER A 21 12.26 2.97 -3.36
N LEU A 22 11.49 3.17 -2.30
CA LEU A 22 10.42 4.15 -2.23
C LEU A 22 10.49 4.86 -0.88
N ASN A 23 10.58 6.19 -0.89
CA ASN A 23 10.46 6.98 0.33
C ASN A 23 8.99 7.05 0.73
N LEU A 24 8.66 6.53 1.92
CA LEU A 24 7.29 6.47 2.43
C LEU A 24 6.91 7.66 3.33
N VAL A 25 7.85 8.55 3.65
CA VAL A 25 7.56 9.72 4.51
C VAL A 25 6.56 10.64 3.80
N GLY A 26 5.37 10.78 4.40
CA GLY A 26 4.27 11.59 3.85
C GLY A 26 3.56 10.97 2.65
N ALA A 27 3.85 9.70 2.32
CA ALA A 27 3.18 9.01 1.22
C ALA A 27 1.68 8.86 1.51
N THR A 28 0.84 9.15 0.51
CA THR A 28 -0.60 8.95 0.65
C THR A 28 -0.91 7.45 0.70
N ILE A 29 -1.76 7.05 1.65
CA ILE A 29 -2.28 5.69 1.75
C ILE A 29 -3.62 5.62 1.03
N LEU A 30 -3.75 4.69 0.09
CA LEU A 30 -4.97 4.43 -0.66
C LEU A 30 -5.60 3.11 -0.22
N VAL A 31 -6.92 3.16 -0.05
CA VAL A 31 -7.78 2.00 0.16
C VAL A 31 -8.99 2.11 -0.75
N ASP A 32 -9.65 1.00 -1.09
CA ASP A 32 -10.86 1.04 -1.90
C ASP A 32 -12.12 1.09 -1.02
N GLU A 33 -13.13 1.89 -1.42
CA GLU A 33 -14.42 1.98 -0.73
C GLU A 33 -15.11 0.62 -0.55
N SER A 34 -14.85 -0.34 -1.44
CA SER A 34 -15.46 -1.68 -1.38
C SER A 34 -14.69 -2.64 -0.47
N ASP A 35 -13.53 -2.26 0.05
CA ASP A 35 -12.79 -3.08 1.00
C ASP A 35 -13.47 -3.09 2.39
N PRO A 36 -13.45 -4.24 3.11
CA PRO A 36 -14.00 -4.33 4.46
C PRO A 36 -13.48 -3.25 5.42
N ILE A 37 -14.36 -2.70 6.27
CA ILE A 37 -14.05 -1.61 7.22
C ILE A 37 -12.77 -1.83 8.06
N GLY A 38 -12.44 -3.09 8.38
CA GLY A 38 -11.22 -3.40 9.13
C GLY A 38 -9.92 -3.03 8.40
N ILE A 39 -9.92 -3.04 7.06
CA ILE A 39 -8.79 -2.60 6.23
C ILE A 39 -8.64 -1.09 6.31
N HIS A 40 -9.74 -0.34 6.26
CA HIS A 40 -9.73 1.13 6.42
C HIS A 40 -9.18 1.52 7.79
N ILE A 41 -9.56 0.81 8.86
CA ILE A 41 -9.02 1.03 10.20
C ILE A 41 -7.51 0.73 10.24
N ALA A 42 -7.07 -0.39 9.66
CA ALA A 42 -5.65 -0.74 9.61
C ALA A 42 -4.82 0.30 8.83
N ALA A 43 -5.35 0.80 7.71
CA ALA A 43 -4.73 1.86 6.92
C ALA A 43 -4.63 3.18 7.72
N GLN A 44 -5.67 3.55 8.46
CA GLN A 44 -5.64 4.72 9.33
C GLN A 44 -4.62 4.58 10.46
N ASN A 45 -4.52 3.41 11.09
CA ASN A 45 -3.52 3.15 12.11
C ASN A 45 -2.10 3.24 11.55
N LEU A 46 -1.85 2.64 10.38
CA LEU A 46 -0.56 2.74 9.70
C LEU A 46 -0.20 4.19 9.36
N ALA A 47 -1.18 5.01 8.94
CA ALA A 47 -0.97 6.43 8.69
C ALA A 47 -0.52 7.20 9.95
N GLU A 48 -1.14 6.90 11.09
CA GLU A 48 -0.73 7.45 12.39
C GLU A 48 0.66 6.97 12.82
N ASP A 49 0.95 5.68 12.60
CA ASP A 49 2.23 5.06 12.92
C ASP A 49 3.37 5.67 12.10
N PHE A 50 3.16 5.96 10.82
CA PHE A 50 4.11 6.75 10.03
C PHE A 50 4.39 8.09 10.72
N GLY A 51 3.36 8.86 11.07
CA GLY A 51 3.54 10.16 11.75
C GLY A 51 4.31 10.05 13.07
N ARG A 52 4.08 8.99 13.86
CA ARG A 52 4.81 8.71 15.10
C ARG A 52 6.31 8.44 14.84
N VAL A 53 6.61 7.60 13.85
CA VAL A 53 7.99 7.19 13.53
C VAL A 53 8.78 8.34 12.89
N THR A 54 8.15 9.10 12.00
CA THR A 54 8.79 10.22 11.29
C THR A 54 8.76 11.53 12.08
N ARG A 55 8.02 11.58 13.20
CA ARG A 55 7.74 12.79 13.97
C ARG A 55 7.08 13.89 13.12
N SER A 56 6.15 13.50 12.26
CA SER A 56 5.35 14.38 11.42
C SER A 56 3.86 14.16 11.64
N ASP A 57 3.02 14.90 10.91
CA ASP A 57 1.60 14.60 10.83
C ASP A 57 1.36 13.20 10.25
N ALA A 58 0.19 12.63 10.57
CA ALA A 58 -0.25 11.36 10.01
C ALA A 58 -0.33 11.45 8.49
N SER A 59 0.01 10.33 7.82
CA SER A 59 -0.11 10.25 6.37
C SER A 59 -1.57 10.41 5.94
N ARG A 60 -1.80 11.02 4.77
CA ARG A 60 -3.16 11.18 4.25
C ARG A 60 -3.70 9.81 3.84
N VAL A 61 -4.92 9.47 4.30
CA VAL A 61 -5.66 8.30 3.80
C VAL A 61 -6.70 8.75 2.79
N VAL A 62 -6.69 8.15 1.61
CA VAL A 62 -7.65 8.41 0.52
C VAL A 62 -8.44 7.14 0.24
N VAL A 63 -9.78 7.28 0.22
CA VAL A 63 -10.69 6.20 -0.15
C VAL A 63 -11.03 6.33 -1.63
N PHE A 64 -10.65 5.31 -2.40
CA PHE A 64 -10.89 5.22 -3.83
C PHE A 64 -12.30 4.69 -4.11
N THR A 65 -13.07 5.42 -4.91
CA THR A 65 -14.49 5.17 -5.18
C THR A 65 -14.74 4.62 -6.59
N LYS A 66 -15.99 4.32 -6.94
CA LYS A 66 -16.36 3.92 -8.32
C LYS A 66 -15.99 4.97 -9.35
N ASP A 67 -16.24 6.24 -9.05
CA ASP A 67 -16.13 7.35 -10.01
C ASP A 67 -14.66 7.66 -10.34
N ASP A 68 -13.78 7.29 -9.42
CA ASP A 68 -12.33 7.39 -9.51
C ASP A 68 -11.69 6.46 -10.55
N GLN A 69 -12.42 5.45 -11.03
CA GLN A 69 -11.95 4.51 -12.06
C GLN A 69 -11.78 5.17 -13.45
N ASN A 70 -12.52 6.24 -13.73
CA ASN A 70 -12.63 6.87 -15.06
C ASN A 70 -11.79 8.17 -15.21
N ASP A 71 -10.54 8.19 -14.72
CA ASP A 71 -9.57 9.30 -14.86
C ASP A 71 -9.67 10.48 -13.86
N ALA A 72 -10.60 10.48 -12.88
CA ALA A 72 -10.81 11.64 -12.01
C ALA A 72 -9.91 11.75 -10.76
N VAL A 73 -9.14 10.72 -10.42
CA VAL A 73 -8.17 10.78 -9.30
C VAL A 73 -6.91 11.58 -9.65
N SER A 74 -6.73 11.88 -10.94
CA SER A 74 -5.54 12.57 -11.45
C SER A 74 -5.40 14.03 -10.97
N GLY A 75 -6.45 14.61 -10.36
CA GLY A 75 -6.42 15.97 -9.80
C GLY A 75 -6.18 16.05 -8.29
N THR A 76 -6.39 14.96 -7.55
CA THR A 76 -6.29 14.91 -6.07
C THR A 76 -5.11 14.08 -5.57
N LEU A 77 -4.51 13.27 -6.43
CA LEU A 77 -3.26 12.57 -6.17
C LEU A 77 -2.17 13.15 -7.06
N THR A 78 -1.28 13.92 -6.44
CA THR A 78 -0.06 14.45 -7.07
C THR A 78 1.14 14.03 -6.23
N ASP A 79 1.14 12.77 -5.81
CA ASP A 79 2.14 12.22 -4.91
C ASP A 79 3.12 11.34 -5.70
N ALA A 80 4.41 11.61 -5.58
CA ALA A 80 5.44 10.77 -6.18
C ALA A 80 5.42 9.34 -5.61
N ALA A 81 4.98 9.18 -4.37
CA ALA A 81 4.94 7.92 -3.64
C ALA A 81 3.58 7.68 -2.99
N ALA A 82 3.10 6.45 -3.06
CA ALA A 82 1.90 6.02 -2.36
C ALA A 82 2.03 4.64 -1.71
N VAL A 83 1.14 4.33 -0.77
CA VAL A 83 0.93 2.97 -0.26
C VAL A 83 -0.48 2.55 -0.65
N ILE A 84 -0.65 1.46 -1.38
CA ILE A 84 -1.98 0.94 -1.76
C ILE A 84 -2.24 -0.31 -0.92
N ILE A 85 -3.35 -0.34 -0.18
CA ILE A 85 -3.72 -1.45 0.68
C ILE A 85 -5.10 -1.94 0.26
N GLY A 86 -5.21 -3.23 -0.08
CA GLY A 86 -6.49 -3.78 -0.51
C GLY A 86 -6.56 -5.29 -0.52
N CYS A 87 -7.77 -5.82 -0.50
CA CYS A 87 -8.03 -7.25 -0.58
C CYS A 87 -8.34 -7.65 -2.04
N VAL A 88 -7.73 -8.73 -2.53
CA VAL A 88 -7.92 -9.21 -3.92
C VAL A 88 -9.40 -9.47 -4.26
N GLN A 89 -10.20 -9.87 -3.27
CA GLN A 89 -11.61 -10.23 -3.48
C GLN A 89 -12.55 -9.02 -3.58
N SER A 90 -12.19 -7.88 -2.99
CA SER A 90 -13.08 -6.73 -2.84
C SER A 90 -12.54 -5.44 -3.43
N SER A 91 -11.23 -5.25 -3.47
CA SER A 91 -10.59 -3.99 -3.86
C SER A 91 -10.54 -3.88 -5.38
N ARG A 92 -11.25 -2.89 -5.96
CA ARG A 92 -11.22 -2.66 -7.40
C ARG A 92 -9.89 -2.05 -7.82
N LEU A 93 -9.21 -1.33 -6.92
CA LEU A 93 -7.81 -0.92 -7.09
C LEU A 93 -6.89 -2.11 -7.36
N ILE A 94 -6.91 -3.12 -6.47
CA ILE A 94 -6.08 -4.32 -6.63
C ILE A 94 -6.45 -5.08 -7.91
N GLN A 95 -7.74 -5.26 -8.18
CA GLN A 95 -8.20 -5.94 -9.40
C GLN A 95 -7.81 -5.20 -10.67
N ARG A 96 -7.78 -3.86 -10.66
CA ARG A 96 -7.29 -3.05 -11.77
C ARG A 96 -5.80 -3.28 -12.00
N LEU A 97 -4.98 -3.25 -10.95
CA LEU A 97 -3.55 -3.51 -11.05
C LEU A 97 -3.25 -4.92 -11.56
N GLU A 98 -4.02 -5.93 -11.13
CA GLU A 98 -3.91 -7.30 -11.69
C GLU A 98 -4.30 -7.33 -13.18
N LYS A 99 -5.42 -6.68 -13.56
CA LYS A 99 -5.89 -6.62 -14.94
C LYS A 99 -4.92 -5.90 -15.88
N GLU A 100 -4.27 -4.86 -15.40
CA GLU A 100 -3.23 -4.12 -16.13
C GLU A 100 -1.88 -4.85 -16.15
N GLY A 101 -1.76 -6.01 -15.50
CA GLY A 101 -0.53 -6.81 -15.44
C GLY A 101 0.57 -6.19 -14.55
N LYS A 102 0.21 -5.22 -13.71
CA LYS A 102 1.13 -4.51 -12.80
C LYS A 102 1.33 -5.23 -11.47
N LEU A 103 0.41 -6.11 -11.10
CA LEU A 103 0.46 -6.90 -9.88
C LEU A 103 0.17 -8.37 -10.18
N GLU A 104 1.04 -9.27 -9.72
CA GLU A 104 0.82 -10.72 -9.78
C GLU A 104 0.30 -11.26 -8.43
N ALA A 105 -0.93 -10.93 -8.05
CA ALA A 105 -1.50 -11.40 -6.79
C ALA A 105 -2.04 -12.84 -6.87
N GLY A 106 -2.14 -13.46 -8.06
CA GLY A 106 -2.67 -14.83 -8.26
C GLY A 106 -2.11 -15.91 -7.32
N LYS A 107 -0.87 -15.76 -6.84
CA LYS A 107 -0.24 -16.68 -5.88
C LYS A 107 -0.91 -16.70 -4.50
N ILE A 108 -1.65 -15.66 -4.12
CA ILE A 108 -2.34 -15.58 -2.82
C ILE A 108 -3.84 -15.79 -2.92
N HIS A 109 -4.41 -15.90 -4.13
CA HIS A 109 -5.85 -16.15 -4.30
C HIS A 109 -6.26 -17.47 -3.63
N GLY A 110 -7.31 -17.43 -2.83
CA GLY A 110 -7.83 -18.59 -2.10
C GLY A 110 -6.94 -19.10 -0.96
N LYS A 111 -5.79 -18.46 -0.69
CA LYS A 111 -4.96 -18.78 0.47
C LYS A 111 -5.51 -18.14 1.73
N TRP A 112 -5.34 -18.82 2.85
CA TRP A 112 -5.79 -18.37 4.15
C TRP A 112 -4.88 -17.26 4.67
N GLU A 113 -5.44 -16.09 5.00
CA GLU A 113 -4.78 -14.96 5.68
C GLU A 113 -3.38 -14.62 5.15
N SER A 114 -3.20 -14.68 3.83
CA SER A 114 -1.93 -14.41 3.18
C SER A 114 -1.95 -13.02 2.58
N PHE A 115 -0.78 -12.41 2.40
CA PHE A 115 -0.65 -11.17 1.64
C PHE A 115 0.64 -11.19 0.83
N THR A 116 0.79 -10.19 -0.02
CA THR A 116 2.02 -9.92 -0.75
C THR A 116 2.27 -8.43 -0.79
N THR A 117 3.54 -8.06 -0.78
CA THR A 117 3.99 -6.68 -0.85
C THR A 117 4.90 -6.51 -2.05
N VAL A 118 4.58 -5.56 -2.93
CA VAL A 118 5.30 -5.33 -4.20
C VAL A 118 5.39 -3.83 -4.49
N LEU A 119 6.53 -3.37 -5.00
CA LEU A 119 6.66 -2.02 -5.57
C LEU A 119 6.12 -2.02 -7.01
N VAL A 120 5.24 -1.08 -7.31
CA VAL A 120 4.62 -0.92 -8.63
C VAL A 120 4.91 0.47 -9.16
N ASP A 121 5.48 0.55 -10.36
CA ASP A 121 5.65 1.79 -11.11
C ASP A 121 4.32 2.21 -11.76
N GLN A 122 4.04 3.51 -11.72
CA GLN A 122 2.85 4.13 -12.32
C GLN A 122 1.55 3.36 -12.05
N PRO A 123 1.23 3.07 -10.77
CA PRO A 123 0.07 2.24 -10.42
C PRO A 123 -1.24 2.89 -10.86
N LEU A 124 -1.32 4.22 -10.78
CA LEU A 124 -2.47 5.04 -11.14
C LEU A 124 -1.97 6.36 -11.78
N PRO A 125 -2.80 7.04 -12.60
CA PRO A 125 -2.48 8.39 -13.06
C PRO A 125 -2.18 9.33 -11.89
N GLY A 126 -1.08 10.08 -11.96
CA GLY A 126 -0.66 11.02 -10.91
C GLY A 126 0.18 10.42 -9.78
N ILE A 127 0.40 9.09 -9.77
CA ILE A 127 1.31 8.41 -8.83
C ILE A 127 2.50 7.83 -9.61
N GLU A 128 3.72 8.23 -9.26
CA GLU A 128 4.92 7.71 -9.93
C GLU A 128 5.23 6.28 -9.50
N LYS A 129 5.11 5.97 -8.20
CA LYS A 129 5.37 4.64 -7.63
C LYS A 129 4.52 4.37 -6.40
N ALA A 130 4.15 3.11 -6.18
CA ALA A 130 3.52 2.71 -4.93
C ALA A 130 4.08 1.41 -4.36
N LEU A 131 4.06 1.32 -3.03
CA LEU A 131 4.11 0.06 -2.30
C LEU A 131 2.70 -0.51 -2.24
N VAL A 132 2.47 -1.65 -2.88
CA VAL A 132 1.17 -2.33 -2.91
C VAL A 132 1.18 -3.48 -1.91
N ILE A 133 0.26 -3.44 -0.95
CA ILE A 133 -0.04 -4.52 0.00
C ILE A 133 -1.38 -5.14 -0.42
N ALA A 134 -1.32 -6.32 -1.02
CA ALA A 134 -2.49 -7.07 -1.45
C ALA A 134 -2.71 -8.29 -0.56
N GLY A 135 -3.86 -8.36 0.13
CA GLY A 135 -4.23 -9.52 0.94
C GLY A 135 -5.19 -10.48 0.23
N SER A 136 -5.09 -11.77 0.55
CA SER A 136 -5.96 -12.83 0.01
C SER A 136 -7.40 -12.73 0.54
N ASP A 137 -7.52 -12.22 1.77
CA ASP A 137 -8.76 -11.96 2.47
C ASP A 137 -8.58 -10.72 3.39
N LYS A 138 -9.65 -10.37 4.12
CA LYS A 138 -9.66 -9.23 5.04
C LYS A 138 -8.50 -9.27 6.04
N ARG A 139 -8.27 -10.42 6.68
CA ARG A 139 -7.28 -10.55 7.76
C ARG A 139 -5.86 -10.57 7.19
N GLY A 140 -5.64 -11.27 6.08
CA GLY A 140 -4.36 -11.21 5.35
C GLY A 140 -3.98 -9.77 4.98
N THR A 141 -4.94 -8.98 4.51
CA THR A 141 -4.70 -7.55 4.19
C THR A 141 -4.33 -6.74 5.43
N ILE A 142 -5.04 -6.93 6.55
CA ILE A 142 -4.77 -6.25 7.82
C ILE A 142 -3.39 -6.66 8.37
N PHE A 143 -3.03 -7.93 8.28
CA PHE A 143 -1.70 -8.41 8.67
C PHE A 143 -0.61 -7.74 7.84
N GLY A 144 -0.79 -7.60 6.52
CA GLY A 144 0.19 -6.89 5.70
C GLY A 144 0.41 -5.43 6.12
N ALA A 145 -0.66 -4.70 6.44
CA ALA A 145 -0.56 -3.33 6.95
C ALA A 145 0.19 -3.26 8.29
N TYR A 146 -0.12 -4.16 9.24
CA TYR A 146 0.56 -4.18 10.53
C TYR A 146 1.98 -4.75 10.47
N THR A 147 2.29 -5.65 9.54
CA THR A 147 3.66 -6.09 9.28
C THR A 147 4.52 -4.93 8.80
N LEU A 148 3.98 -4.04 7.95
CA LEU A 148 4.69 -2.81 7.61
C LEU A 148 4.87 -1.91 8.83
N SER A 149 3.85 -1.75 9.67
CA SER A 149 3.94 -0.97 10.93
C SER A 149 5.04 -1.54 11.87
N GLU A 150 5.10 -2.86 12.01
CA GLU A 150 6.14 -3.55 12.78
C GLU A 150 7.54 -3.29 12.22
N GLN A 151 7.71 -3.38 10.90
CA GLN A 151 9.00 -3.16 10.25
C GLN A 151 9.48 -1.70 10.30
N ILE A 152 8.57 -0.72 10.41
CA ILE A 152 8.94 0.68 10.69
C ILE A 152 9.18 0.94 12.20
N GLY A 153 9.16 -0.10 13.03
CA GLY A 153 9.55 -0.04 14.43
C GLY A 153 8.41 0.22 15.42
N VAL A 154 7.14 0.07 15.01
CA VAL A 154 6.00 0.12 15.92
C VAL A 154 5.73 -1.29 16.47
N SER A 155 5.94 -1.47 17.77
CA SER A 155 5.68 -2.75 18.45
C SER A 155 4.19 -3.08 18.46
N PRO A 156 3.80 -4.36 18.30
CA PRO A 156 2.44 -4.86 18.55
C PRO A 156 1.91 -4.58 19.95
#